data_AF-A0A414S0F2-F1
#
_entry.id   AF-A0A414S0F2-F1
#
_cell.length_a   1.000
_cell.length_b   1.000
_cell.length_c   1.000
_cell.angle_alpha   90.00
_cell.angle_beta   90.00
_cell.angle_gamma   90.00
#
_symmetry.space_group_name_H-M   'P 1'
#
loop_
_entity.id
_entity.type
_entity.pdbx_description
1 polymer ?
#
loop_
_entity_poly.entity_id
_entity_poly.type
_entity_poly.pdbx_seq_one_letter_code
_entity_poly.pdbx_strand_id
1 'polypeptide(L)' 'MSTVALKNTMVMNNTEKKAGLVERFKKYFLDNAAFFAAASAGMSGNGYAAAQIMRDARRVASANR' A
#
# COMPACT_ATOMS: atom_id res chain seq x y z
N MET A 1 14.47 36.63 9.69
CA MET A 1 14.58 35.15 9.55
C MET A 1 15.80 34.85 8.68
N SER A 2 16.73 34.04 9.18
CA SER A 2 17.97 33.70 8.45
C SER A 2 17.70 32.73 7.29
N THR A 3 18.41 32.90 6.17
CA THR A 3 18.32 32.04 4.96
C THR A 3 18.54 30.56 5.25
N VAL A 4 19.31 30.26 6.30
CA VAL A 4 19.57 28.90 6.80
C VAL A 4 18.30 28.28 7.40
N ALA A 5 17.52 29.07 8.15
CA ALA A 5 16.27 28.61 8.75
C ALA A 5 15.25 28.24 7.65
N LEU A 6 15.12 29.08 6.62
CA LEU A 6 14.23 28.83 5.47
C LEU A 6 14.61 27.57 4.68
N LYS A 7 15.91 27.32 4.46
CA LYS A 7 16.37 26.06 3.83
C LYS A 7 16.03 24.85 4.70
N ASN A 8 16.21 24.94 6.01
CA ASN A 8 15.94 23.81 6.91
C ASN A 8 14.45 23.44 6.95
N THR A 9 13.53 24.43 6.99
CA THR A 9 12.09 24.15 6.89
C THR A 9 11.71 23.50 5.55
N MET A 10 12.27 23.97 4.43
CA MET A 10 11.95 23.37 3.13
C MET A 10 12.44 21.93 2.97
N VAL A 11 13.61 21.60 3.55
CA VAL A 11 14.13 20.22 3.59
C VAL A 11 13.26 19.33 4.48
N MET A 12 12.82 19.82 5.64
CA MET A 12 11.92 19.09 6.53
C MET A 12 10.55 18.85 5.89
N ASN A 13 9.95 19.86 5.24
CA ASN A 13 8.66 19.74 4.55
C ASN A 13 8.70 18.68 3.44
N ASN A 14 9.77 18.68 2.62
CA ASN A 14 9.94 17.66 1.58
C ASN A 14 10.20 16.26 2.14
N THR A 15 10.85 16.15 3.31
CA THR A 15 11.13 14.87 3.95
C THR A 15 9.87 14.27 4.55
N GLU A 16 9.05 15.08 5.23
CA GLU A 16 7.73 14.70 5.76
C GLU A 16 6.77 14.30 4.64
N LYS A 17 6.75 15.04 3.52
CA LYS A 17 5.96 14.68 2.34
C LYS A 17 6.40 13.36 1.70
N LYS A 18 7.71 13.11 1.62
CA LYS A 18 8.25 11.84 1.10
C LYS A 18 7.93 10.68 2.05
N ALA A 19 8.05 10.87 3.36
CA ALA A 19 7.67 9.87 4.35
C ALA A 19 6.17 9.53 4.26
N GLY A 20 5.30 10.55 4.18
CA GLY A 20 3.87 10.37 3.99
C GLY A 20 3.51 9.68 2.67
N LEU A 21 4.24 9.98 1.58
CA LEU A 21 4.03 9.30 0.30
C LEU A 21 4.42 7.81 0.37
N VAL A 22 5.56 7.49 0.99
CA VAL A 22 6.00 6.10 1.19
C VAL A 22 5.02 5.33 2.07
N GLU A 23 4.51 5.96 3.12
CA GLU A 23 3.54 5.32 4.01
C GLU A 23 2.20 5.05 3.31
N ARG A 24 1.72 6.02 2.51
CA ARG A 24 0.52 5.85 1.68
C ARG A 24 0.70 4.78 0.62
N PHE A 25 1.89 4.71 0.00
CA PHE A 25 2.22 3.65 -0.95
C PHE A 25 2.23 2.28 -0.29
N LYS A 26 2.84 2.15 0.89
CA LYS A 26 2.84 0.90 1.67
C LYS A 26 1.42 0.45 2.03
N LYS A 27 0.59 1.36 2.54
CA LYS A 27 -0.83 1.07 2.85
C LYS A 27 -1.57 0.61 1.59
N TYR A 28 -1.47 1.36 0.50
CA TYR A 28 -2.10 0.98 -0.77
C TYR A 28 -1.65 -0.40 -1.25
N PHE A 29 -0.36 -0.71 -1.18
CA PHE A 29 0.15 -2.01 -1.62
C PHE A 29 -0.36 -3.15 -0.72
N LEU A 30 -0.34 -2.96 0.59
CA LEU A 30 -0.84 -3.96 1.55
C LEU A 30 -2.35 -4.18 1.44
N ASP A 31 -3.12 -3.10 1.29
CA ASP A 31 -4.58 -3.16 1.15
C ASP A 31 -4.99 -3.86 -0.16
N ASN A 32 -4.16 -3.77 -1.20
CA ASN A 32 -4.41 -4.40 -2.50
C ASN A 32 -3.61 -5.68 -2.73
N ALA A 33 -2.83 -6.16 -1.75
CA ALA A 33 -1.96 -7.33 -1.91
C ALA A 33 -2.75 -8.59 -2.30
N ALA A 34 -3.93 -8.78 -1.70
CA ALA A 34 -4.83 -9.88 -2.03
C ALA A 34 -5.36 -9.79 -3.47
N PHE A 35 -5.62 -8.57 -3.96
CA PHE A 35 -6.05 -8.34 -5.34
C PHE A 35 -4.93 -8.65 -6.33
N PHE A 36 -3.69 -8.22 -6.03
CA PHE A 36 -2.53 -8.55 -6.86
C PHE A 36 -2.22 -10.05 -6.87
N ALA A 37 -2.30 -10.72 -5.71
CA ALA A 37 -2.10 -12.16 -5.63
C ALA A 37 -3.18 -12.94 -6.39
N ALA A 38 -4.46 -12.53 -6.28
CA ALA A 38 -5.54 -13.12 -7.04
C ALA A 38 -5.42 -12.87 -8.56
N ALA A 39 -5.04 -11.65 -8.96
CA ALA A 39 -4.80 -11.30 -10.36
C ALA A 39 -3.64 -12.10 -10.95
N SER A 40 -2.52 -12.24 -10.21
CA SER A 40 -1.37 -13.05 -10.63
C SER A 40 -1.74 -14.52 -10.80
N ALA A 41 -2.48 -15.10 -9.85
CA ALA A 41 -2.98 -16.46 -9.96
C ALA A 41 -3.94 -16.64 -11.14
N GLY A 42 -4.81 -15.66 -11.38
CA GLY A 42 -5.71 -15.65 -12.54
C GLY A 42 -4.98 -15.55 -13.88
N MET A 43 -3.98 -14.68 -13.97
CA MET A 43 -3.12 -14.53 -15.16
C MET A 43 -2.28 -15.78 -15.42
N SER A 44 -1.86 -16.49 -14.37
CA SER A 44 -1.17 -17.78 -14.46
C SER A 44 -2.09 -18.92 -14.95
N GLY A 45 -3.37 -18.66 -15.23
CA GLY A 45 -4.36 -19.66 -15.62
C GLY A 45 -4.92 -20.47 -14.44
N ASN A 46 -4.54 -20.14 -13.20
CA ASN A 46 -5.00 -20.82 -12.00
C ASN A 46 -6.18 -20.05 -11.35
N GLY A 47 -7.34 -20.11 -12.01
CA GLY A 47 -8.57 -19.48 -11.54
C GLY A 47 -9.05 -20.00 -10.18
N TYR A 48 -8.72 -21.25 -9.83
CA TYR A 48 -9.07 -21.83 -8.53
C TYR A 48 -8.26 -21.18 -7.40
N ALA A 49 -6.95 -21.02 -7.56
CA ALA A 49 -6.11 -20.30 -6.60
C ALA A 49 -6.54 -18.82 -6.48
N ALA A 50 -6.87 -18.16 -7.58
CA ALA A 50 -7.38 -16.79 -7.57
C ALA A 50 -8.67 -16.66 -6.73
N ALA A 51 -9.61 -17.59 -6.91
CA ALA A 51 -10.86 -17.62 -6.15
C ALA A 51 -10.66 -17.91 -4.66
N GLN A 52 -9.70 -18.78 -4.31
CA GLN A 52 -9.33 -19.04 -2.92
C GLN A 52 -8.75 -17.80 -2.24
N ILE A 53 -7.78 -17.15 -2.88
CA ILE A 53 -7.15 -15.91 -2.38
C ILE A 53 -8.21 -14.83 -2.13
N MET A 54 -9.13 -14.62 -3.07
CA MET A 54 -10.22 -13.65 -2.90
C MET A 54 -11.19 -14.04 -1.78
N ARG A 55 -11.49 -15.32 -1.60
CA ARG A 55 -12.37 -15.81 -0.53
C ARG A 55 -11.73 -15.59 0.84
N ASP A 56 -10.46 -15.95 0.99
CA ASP A 56 -9.75 -15.81 2.25
C ASP A 56 -9.51 -14.34 2.61
N ALA A 57 -9.22 -13.49 1.63
CA ALA A 57 -9.16 -12.05 1.83
C ALA A 57 -10.48 -11.46 2.38
N ARG A 58 -11.63 -11.90 1.85
CA ARG A 58 -12.95 -11.48 2.38
C ARG A 58 -13.19 -11.98 3.80
N ARG A 59 -12.76 -13.20 4.13
CA ARG A 59 -12.89 -13.77 5.48
C ARG A 59 -12.07 -12.98 6.49
N VAL A 60 -10.81 -12.67 6.16
CA VAL A 60 -9.94 -11.85 7.01
C VAL A 60 -10.55 -10.46 7.22
N ALA A 61 -11.05 -9.82 6.16
CA ALA A 61 -11.73 -8.54 6.28
C ALA A 61 -13.00 -8.59 7.15
N SER A 62 -13.75 -9.70 7.12
CA SER A 62 -14.93 -9.88 7.99
C SER A 62 -14.57 -10.20 9.44
N ALA A 63 -13.43 -10.86 9.69
CA ALA A 63 -12.95 -11.19 11.02
C ALA A 63 -12.36 -9.98 11.77
N ASN A 64 -11.94 -8.96 11.01
CA ASN A 64 -11.37 -7.71 11.54
C ASN A 64 -12.42 -6.59 11.70
N ARG A 65 -13.71 -6.89 11.52
CA ARG A 65 -14.84 -5.98 11.84
C ARG A 65 -15.36 -6.25 13.24
#